data_AF-B4V2I1-F1
#
_entry.id   AF-B4V2I1-F1
#
_cell.length_a   1.000
_cell.length_b   1.000
_cell.length_c   1.000
_cell.angle_alpha   90.00
_cell.angle_beta   90.00
_cell.angle_gamma   90.00
#
_symmetry.space_group_name_H-M   'P 1'
#
loop_
_entity.id
_entity.type
_entity.pdbx_description
1 polymer ?
#
loop_
_entity_poly.entity_id
_entity_poly.type
_entity_poly.pdbx_seq_one_letter_code
_entity_poly.pdbx_strand_id
1 'polypeptide(L)'
;MDMTLSVDAIISHIVWFFFAGLVIVGFLLGAFKLGQRVRAKEPPPPTPESQPHLPDGGAVYEVREERDPVEIPEGGLRPHEMQGYGNFGSTTSTHPDEVRAEREAGHQQVKGPHPHVQPGAPPDAGRGAHA
;
A
#
# COMPACT_ATOMS: atom_id res chain seq x y z
N MET A 1 -20.06 -26.47 60.31
CA MET A 1 -18.78 -25.72 60.26
C MET A 1 -18.24 -25.63 58.82
N ASP A 2 -18.97 -26.15 57.84
CA ASP A 2 -18.54 -26.27 56.44
C ASP A 2 -18.73 -24.98 55.63
N MET A 3 -19.68 -24.14 56.06
CA MET A 3 -20.00 -22.87 55.38
C MET A 3 -18.89 -21.81 55.56
N THR A 4 -18.22 -21.77 56.72
CA THR A 4 -17.11 -20.84 56.98
C THR A 4 -15.84 -21.22 56.22
N LEU A 5 -15.54 -22.52 56.13
CA LEU A 5 -14.43 -23.04 55.31
C LEU A 5 -14.66 -22.78 53.81
N SER A 6 -15.91 -22.92 53.34
CA SER A 6 -16.30 -22.62 51.96
C SER A 6 -16.15 -21.13 51.60
N VAL A 7 -16.62 -20.23 52.48
CA VAL A 7 -16.50 -18.77 52.27
C VAL A 7 -15.04 -18.31 52.27
N ASP A 8 -14.20 -18.82 53.18
CA ASP A 8 -12.78 -18.50 53.25
C ASP A 8 -12.02 -18.98 51.99
N ALA A 9 -12.36 -20.17 51.50
CA ALA A 9 -11.84 -20.68 50.24
C ALA A 9 -12.27 -19.80 49.05
N ILE A 10 -13.53 -19.40 48.96
CA ILE A 10 -14.02 -18.54 47.86
C ILE A 10 -13.28 -17.19 47.87
N ILE A 11 -13.16 -16.55 49.04
CA ILE A 11 -12.45 -15.27 49.18
C ILE A 11 -10.97 -15.43 48.78
N SER A 12 -10.33 -16.51 49.23
CA SER A 12 -8.93 -16.81 48.87
C SER A 12 -8.73 -16.96 47.35
N HIS A 13 -9.63 -17.65 46.66
CA HIS A 13 -9.57 -17.78 45.20
C HIS A 13 -9.76 -16.43 44.51
N ILE A 14 -10.72 -15.61 44.94
CA ILE A 14 -10.96 -14.27 44.37
C ILE A 14 -9.70 -13.42 44.51
N VAL A 15 -9.09 -13.39 45.70
CA VAL A 15 -7.86 -12.65 45.96
C VAL A 15 -6.73 -13.17 45.06
N TRP A 16 -6.55 -14.49 44.96
CA TRP A 16 -5.55 -15.10 44.10
C TRP A 16 -5.70 -14.71 42.63
N PHE A 17 -6.92 -14.82 42.07
CA PHE A 17 -7.17 -14.46 40.67
C PHE A 17 -7.01 -12.97 40.42
N PHE A 18 -7.35 -12.11 41.38
CA PHE A 18 -7.11 -10.67 41.28
C PHE A 18 -5.61 -10.36 41.14
N PHE A 19 -4.77 -10.94 42.00
CA PHE A 19 -3.32 -10.76 41.92
C PHE A 19 -2.74 -11.38 40.65
N ALA A 20 -3.21 -12.56 40.23
CA ALA A 20 -2.81 -13.16 38.96
C ALA A 20 -3.12 -12.22 37.78
N GLY A 21 -4.32 -11.63 37.76
CA GLY A 21 -4.70 -10.62 36.77
C GLY A 21 -3.77 -9.39 36.80
N LEU A 22 -3.44 -8.89 37.99
CA LEU A 22 -2.54 -7.75 38.14
C LEU A 22 -1.13 -8.05 37.63
N VAL A 23 -0.62 -9.27 37.86
CA VAL A 23 0.67 -9.73 37.32
C VAL A 23 0.65 -9.74 35.79
N ILE A 24 -0.43 -10.26 35.18
CA ILE A 24 -0.59 -10.29 33.72
C ILE A 24 -0.62 -8.86 33.16
N VAL A 25 -1.40 -7.97 33.76
CA VAL A 25 -1.47 -6.55 33.36
C VAL A 25 -0.11 -5.88 33.48
N GLY A 26 0.60 -6.07 34.60
CA GLY A 26 1.93 -5.54 34.81
C GLY A 26 2.95 -6.04 33.78
N PHE A 27 2.89 -7.32 33.44
CA PHE A 27 3.72 -7.93 32.41
C PHE A 27 3.45 -7.32 31.03
N LEU A 28 2.18 -7.18 30.64
CA LEU A 28 1.80 -6.59 29.35
C LEU A 28 2.21 -5.12 29.24
N LEU A 29 1.99 -4.32 30.29
CA LEU A 29 2.44 -2.93 30.34
C LEU A 29 3.97 -2.82 30.28
N GLY A 30 4.69 -3.72 30.96
CA GLY A 30 6.14 -3.81 30.89
C GLY A 30 6.65 -4.10 29.48
N ALA A 31 6.06 -5.10 28.80
CA ALA A 31 6.38 -5.44 27.43
C ALA A 31 6.07 -4.30 26.45
N PHE A 32 4.91 -3.66 26.60
CA PHE A 32 4.52 -2.50 25.81
C PHE A 32 5.51 -1.33 25.97
N LYS A 33 5.86 -0.99 27.21
CA LYS A 33 6.83 0.08 27.52
C LYS A 33 8.23 -0.24 26.98
N LEU A 34 8.63 -1.51 27.01
CA LEU A 34 9.89 -1.96 26.39
C LEU A 34 9.85 -1.76 24.87
N GLY A 35 8.77 -2.15 24.19
CA GLY A 35 8.57 -1.93 22.76
C GLY A 35 8.59 -0.44 22.38
N GLN A 36 7.93 0.41 23.18
CA GLN A 36 8.00 1.87 23.01
C GLN A 36 9.42 2.40 23.15
N ARG A 37 10.18 1.92 24.16
CA ARG A 37 11.58 2.34 24.36
C ARG A 37 12.50 1.90 23.22
N VAL A 38 12.23 0.76 22.60
CA VAL A 38 12.96 0.30 21.40
C VAL A 38 12.66 1.23 20.22
N ARG A 39 11.39 1.50 19.92
CA ARG A 39 10.99 2.42 18.84
C ARG A 39 11.51 3.84 19.04
N ALA A 40 11.59 4.31 20.28
CA ALA A 40 12.14 5.64 20.58
C ALA A 40 13.64 5.79 20.28
N LYS A 41 14.37 4.68 20.06
CA LYS A 41 15.76 4.71 19.59
C LYS A 41 15.86 4.81 18.08
N GLU A 42 14.78 4.54 17.35
CA GLU A 42 14.73 4.73 15.91
C GLU A 42 14.65 6.24 15.61
N PRO A 43 15.25 6.69 14.50
CA PRO A 43 15.11 8.08 14.08
C PRO A 43 13.63 8.42 13.88
N PRO A 44 13.22 9.67 14.18
CA PRO A 44 11.84 10.09 13.97
C PRO A 44 11.46 9.95 12.48
N PRO A 45 10.18 9.72 12.18
CA PRO A 45 9.71 9.77 10.80
C PRO A 45 10.18 11.06 10.11
N PRO A 46 10.54 11.00 8.82
CA PRO A 46 10.98 12.17 8.09
C PRO A 46 9.94 13.28 8.17
N THR A 47 10.40 14.48 8.49
CA THR A 47 9.58 15.69 8.45
C THR A 47 9.07 15.97 7.02
N PRO A 48 7.94 16.67 6.85
CA PRO A 48 7.48 17.09 5.52
C PRO A 48 8.56 17.83 4.73
N GLU A 49 9.40 18.62 5.40
CA GLU A 49 10.45 19.41 4.73
C GLU A 49 11.67 18.59 4.36
N SER A 50 11.83 17.41 4.97
CA SER A 50 12.80 16.40 4.56
C SER A 50 12.28 15.50 3.43
N GLN A 51 11.05 15.72 2.96
CA GLN A 51 10.61 15.07 1.73
C GLN A 51 11.50 15.53 0.57
N PRO A 52 11.79 14.66 -0.40
CA PRO A 52 12.49 15.03 -1.61
C PRO A 52 11.76 16.19 -2.31
N HIS A 53 12.46 17.30 -2.49
CA HIS A 53 11.97 18.40 -3.32
C HIS A 53 12.26 18.12 -4.79
N LEU A 54 11.53 18.78 -5.69
CA LEU A 54 11.87 18.76 -7.11
C LEU A 54 13.31 19.26 -7.29
N PRO A 55 14.12 18.60 -8.14
CA PRO A 55 15.44 19.12 -8.47
C PRO A 55 15.32 20.47 -9.21
N ASP A 56 16.41 21.25 -9.26
CA ASP A 56 16.41 22.60 -9.84
C ASP A 56 15.89 22.65 -11.30
N GLY A 57 15.98 21.54 -12.03
CA GLY A 57 15.45 21.38 -13.39
C GLY A 57 13.94 21.08 -13.49
N GLY A 58 13.22 21.06 -12.37
CA GLY A 58 11.82 20.62 -12.30
C GLY A 58 11.68 19.11 -12.16
N ALA A 59 10.45 18.60 -12.20
CA ALA A 59 10.21 17.17 -12.10
C ALA A 59 10.92 16.42 -13.24
N VAL A 60 11.64 15.35 -12.89
CA VAL A 60 12.09 14.38 -13.90
C VAL A 60 10.81 13.69 -14.40
N TYR A 61 10.41 14.00 -15.63
CA TYR A 61 9.25 13.37 -16.23
C TYR A 61 9.50 11.86 -16.37
N GLU A 62 8.48 11.07 -16.10
CA GLU A 62 8.52 9.64 -16.35
C GLU A 62 8.72 9.41 -17.85
N VAL A 63 9.77 8.67 -18.22
CA VAL A 63 9.87 8.09 -19.57
C VAL A 63 8.77 7.03 -19.65
N ARG A 64 7.68 7.37 -20.34
CA ARG A 64 6.54 6.47 -20.50
C ARG A 64 6.82 5.54 -21.68
N GLU A 65 7.36 4.37 -21.37
CA GLU A 65 7.46 3.28 -22.33
C GLU A 65 6.12 2.55 -22.45
N GLU A 66 5.58 2.47 -23.66
CA GLU A 66 4.46 1.59 -23.99
C GLU A 66 4.99 0.27 -24.56
N ARG A 67 4.30 -0.82 -24.29
CA ARG A 67 4.65 -2.16 -24.79
C ARG A 67 3.84 -2.46 -26.05
N ASP A 68 4.47 -3.08 -27.04
CA ASP A 68 3.72 -3.62 -28.18
C ASP A 68 2.77 -4.73 -27.69
N PRO A 69 1.50 -4.69 -28.08
CA PRO A 69 0.56 -5.75 -27.73
C PRO A 69 0.98 -7.07 -28.37
N VAL A 70 0.95 -8.14 -27.59
CA VAL A 70 1.19 -9.48 -28.10
C VAL A 70 -0.14 -10.06 -28.59
N GLU A 71 -0.17 -10.52 -29.84
CA GLU A 71 -1.35 -11.15 -30.41
C GLU A 71 -1.69 -12.44 -29.64
N ILE A 72 -2.92 -12.50 -29.12
CA ILE A 72 -3.47 -13.70 -28.49
C ILE A 72 -4.44 -14.33 -29.51
N PRO A 73 -4.37 -15.65 -29.76
CA PRO A 73 -5.32 -16.32 -30.64
C PRO A 73 -6.78 -16.08 -30.20
N GLU A 74 -7.71 -15.98 -31.14
CA GLU A 74 -9.14 -15.69 -30.86
C GLU A 74 -9.81 -16.71 -29.92
N GLY A 75 -9.28 -17.95 -29.85
CA GLY A 75 -9.73 -18.99 -28.92
C GLY A 75 -9.22 -18.86 -27.48
N GLY A 76 -8.37 -17.86 -27.20
CA GLY A 76 -7.66 -17.71 -25.95
C GLY A 76 -6.56 -18.76 -25.74
N LEU A 77 -5.81 -18.61 -24.65
CA LEU A 77 -4.78 -19.55 -24.22
C LEU A 77 -5.12 -20.06 -22.82
N ARG A 78 -5.08 -21.37 -22.60
CA ARG A 78 -5.14 -21.94 -21.25
C ARG A 78 -3.84 -21.64 -20.50
N PRO A 79 -3.83 -21.64 -19.16
CA PRO A 79 -2.64 -21.27 -18.39
C PRO A 79 -1.36 -22.07 -18.73
N HIS A 80 -1.49 -23.34 -19.15
CA HIS A 80 -0.34 -24.16 -19.58
C HIS A 80 0.10 -23.91 -21.03
N GLU A 81 -0.69 -23.17 -21.81
CA GLU A 81 -0.42 -22.77 -23.18
C GLU A 81 0.20 -21.37 -23.25
N MET A 82 0.21 -20.63 -22.13
CA MET A 82 0.83 -19.32 -22.02
C MET A 82 2.34 -19.46 -21.88
N GLN A 83 3.08 -18.96 -22.87
CA GLN A 83 4.54 -18.94 -22.84
C GLN A 83 5.05 -18.05 -21.71
N GLY A 84 6.18 -18.42 -21.09
CA GLY A 84 6.78 -17.63 -20.01
C GLY A 84 5.92 -17.50 -18.74
N TYR A 85 5.02 -18.47 -18.46
CA TYR A 85 4.08 -18.41 -17.34
C TYR A 85 3.12 -17.20 -17.38
N GLY A 86 2.75 -16.77 -18.60
CA GLY A 86 1.95 -15.56 -18.79
C GLY A 86 2.75 -14.28 -18.92
N ASN A 87 4.09 -14.35 -18.85
CA ASN A 87 4.97 -13.27 -19.25
C ASN A 87 5.25 -13.36 -20.74
N PHE A 88 4.33 -12.86 -21.55
CA PHE A 88 4.57 -12.65 -22.98
C PHE A 88 5.66 -11.58 -23.10
N GLY A 89 6.83 -11.97 -23.61
CA GLY A 89 7.98 -11.06 -23.78
C GLY A 89 7.61 -9.95 -24.75
N SER A 90 7.08 -8.85 -24.22
CA SER A 90 6.70 -7.68 -24.99
C SER A 90 7.92 -6.77 -25.17
N THR A 91 8.15 -6.35 -26.40
CA THR A 91 9.16 -5.36 -26.73
C THR A 91 8.65 -3.96 -26.40
N THR A 92 9.57 -3.05 -26.10
CA THR A 92 9.25 -1.63 -26.01
C THR A 92 8.84 -1.15 -27.40
N SER A 93 7.69 -0.49 -27.51
CA SER A 93 7.16 -0.03 -28.80
C SER A 93 8.02 1.07 -29.39
N THR A 94 8.17 1.06 -30.72
CA THR A 94 8.80 2.18 -31.44
C THR A 94 7.84 3.36 -31.63
N HIS A 95 6.54 3.15 -31.42
CA HIS A 95 5.47 4.16 -31.57
C HIS A 95 4.55 4.19 -30.34
N PRO A 96 5.05 4.57 -29.17
CA PRO A 96 4.32 4.45 -27.91
C PRO A 96 3.05 5.30 -27.85
N ASP A 97 3.01 6.45 -28.52
CA ASP A 97 1.84 7.33 -28.54
C ASP A 97 0.70 6.76 -29.40
N GLU A 98 1.02 6.06 -30.48
CA GLU A 98 0.01 5.40 -31.33
C GLU A 98 -0.61 4.20 -30.60
N VAL A 99 0.22 3.36 -29.98
CA VAL A 99 -0.25 2.22 -29.17
C VAL A 99 -1.13 2.69 -28.02
N ARG A 100 -0.77 3.81 -27.37
CA ARG A 100 -1.61 4.43 -26.36
C ARG A 100 -2.93 4.92 -26.95
N ALA A 101 -2.89 5.67 -28.04
CA ALA A 101 -4.10 6.19 -28.68
C ALA A 101 -5.06 5.06 -29.08
N GLU A 102 -4.54 3.94 -29.59
CA GLU A 102 -5.32 2.75 -29.92
C GLU A 102 -5.94 2.09 -28.68
N ARG A 103 -5.16 1.92 -27.60
CA ARG A 103 -5.66 1.42 -26.31
C ARG A 103 -6.79 2.31 -25.78
N GLU A 104 -6.60 3.62 -25.83
CA GLU A 104 -7.53 4.61 -25.29
C GLU A 104 -8.76 4.83 -26.18
N ALA A 105 -8.64 4.61 -27.50
CA ALA A 105 -9.73 4.78 -28.46
C ALA A 105 -10.93 3.86 -28.17
N GLY A 106 -10.69 2.70 -27.56
CA GLY A 106 -11.75 1.75 -27.16
C GLY A 106 -12.37 2.04 -25.78
N HIS A 107 -11.79 2.92 -24.96
CA HIS A 107 -12.28 3.21 -23.62
C HIS A 107 -13.22 4.42 -23.64
N GLN A 108 -14.50 4.19 -23.34
CA GLN A 108 -15.44 5.28 -23.09
C GLN A 108 -14.97 6.05 -21.85
N GLN A 109 -14.43 7.26 -22.01
CA GLN A 109 -14.05 8.10 -20.88
C GLN A 109 -15.27 8.29 -19.98
N VAL A 110 -15.22 7.70 -18.78
CA VAL A 110 -16.25 7.90 -17.77
C VAL A 110 -16.17 9.36 -17.35
N LYS A 111 -17.24 10.13 -17.60
CA LYS A 111 -17.35 11.53 -17.19
C LYS A 111 -17.50 11.63 -15.67
N GLY A 112 -16.42 11.40 -14.94
CA GLY A 112 -16.29 11.63 -13.51
C GLY A 112 -15.53 12.92 -13.21
N PRO A 113 -15.51 13.40 -11.95
CA PRO A 113 -14.63 14.49 -11.55
C PRO A 113 -13.20 14.16 -11.99
N HIS A 114 -12.57 15.08 -12.73
CA HIS A 114 -11.18 14.92 -13.17
C HIS A 114 -10.30 14.58 -11.96
N PRO A 115 -9.26 13.74 -12.12
CA PRO A 115 -8.22 13.59 -11.11
C PRO A 115 -7.77 15.00 -10.67
N HIS A 116 -7.69 15.22 -9.37
CA HIS A 116 -7.20 16.49 -8.85
C HIS A 116 -5.83 16.76 -9.47
N VAL A 117 -5.68 17.94 -10.06
CA VAL A 117 -4.41 18.42 -10.61
C VAL A 117 -3.40 18.32 -9.47
N GLN A 118 -2.32 17.54 -9.67
CA GLN A 118 -1.29 17.43 -8.65
C GLN A 118 -0.79 18.85 -8.31
N PRO A 119 -0.77 19.24 -7.03
CA PRO A 119 -0.26 20.55 -6.63
C PRO A 119 1.16 20.76 -7.20
N GLY A 120 1.35 21.79 -8.03
CA GLY A 120 2.61 22.07 -8.71
C GLY A 120 2.71 21.56 -10.16
N ALA A 121 1.68 20.88 -10.68
CA ALA A 121 1.65 20.51 -12.08
C ALA A 121 1.45 21.78 -12.97
N PRO A 122 2.15 21.90 -14.10
CA PRO A 122 1.96 23.01 -15.02
C PRO A 122 0.50 23.05 -15.55
N PRO A 123 0.00 24.22 -15.97
CA PRO A 123 -1.42 24.43 -16.31
C PRO A 123 -1.96 23.55 -17.45
N ASP A 124 -1.07 22.87 -18.17
CA ASP A 124 -1.31 21.94 -19.28
C ASP A 124 -1.18 20.45 -18.90
N ALA A 125 -0.85 20.12 -17.64
CA ALA A 125 -0.61 18.74 -17.19
C ALA A 125 -1.84 17.80 -17.28
N GLY A 126 -3.06 18.36 -17.41
CA GLY A 126 -4.28 17.63 -17.72
C GLY A 126 -4.80 17.84 -19.15
N ARG A 127 -4.08 18.62 -19.96
CA ARG A 127 -4.38 18.96 -21.35
C ARG A 127 -3.35 18.26 -22.24
N GLY A 128 -3.34 16.92 -22.20
CA GLY A 128 -2.70 16.15 -23.26
C GLY A 128 -3.38 16.48 -24.60
N ALA A 129 -2.66 17.24 -25.43
CA ALA A 129 -2.57 17.06 -26.88
C ALA A 129 -3.85 16.71 -27.65
N HIS A 130 -4.66 17.73 -27.94
CA HIS A 130 -5.46 17.76 -29.17
C HIS A 130 -4.81 18.77 -30.12
N ALA A 131 -3.84 18.31 -30.92
CA ALA A 131 -3.37 18.96 -32.13
C ALA A 131 -2.84 17.88 -33.07
#